data_AF-A0A1H2IUJ3-F1
#
_entry.id   AF-A0A1H2IUJ3-F1
#
_cell.length_a   1.000
_cell.length_b   1.000
_cell.length_c   1.000
_cell.angle_alpha   90.00
_cell.angle_beta   90.00
_cell.angle_gamma   90.00
#
_symmetry.space_group_name_H-M   'P 1'
#
loop_
_entity.id
_entity.type
_entity.pdbx_description
1 polymer ?
#
loop_
_entity_poly.entity_id
_entity_poly.type
_entity_poly.pdbx_seq_one_letter_code
_entity_poly.pdbx_strand_id
1 'polypeptide(L)'
;MARNHVSSKGVRVKLLEDVPSAVAHRPPPRRTKLTLAVAAAFLLVAAVAGAMLVASSSGGSGDSAADRDPRPSGTLADWATGITDACTTVAAEQPIMAQGAEARLDVVNLDAVQAGTSALVAAVHDVPLPAEEAEQAQASATVAVGDQATQAWTALTDSSAEATPEQVAQAAELTAGFVAGMTQLGANCAPIG
;
A
#
# COMPACT_ATOMS: atom_id res chain seq x y z
N MET A 1 80.92 -6.33 -50.39
CA MET A 1 80.18 -6.91 -51.53
C MET A 1 78.79 -6.28 -51.59
N ALA A 2 78.40 -5.80 -52.79
CA ALA A 2 77.08 -5.41 -53.33
C ALA A 2 75.99 -4.83 -52.38
N ARG A 3 75.61 -3.54 -52.46
CA ARG A 3 74.71 -2.82 -53.42
C ARG A 3 73.21 -3.20 -53.35
N ASN A 4 72.45 -2.21 -52.87
CA ASN A 4 71.22 -1.61 -53.42
C ASN A 4 69.95 -2.45 -53.65
N HIS A 5 68.84 -2.01 -53.02
CA HIS A 5 67.77 -1.35 -53.78
C HIS A 5 66.87 -0.47 -52.89
N VAL A 6 66.75 0.79 -53.31
CA VAL A 6 65.73 1.78 -52.93
C VAL A 6 64.48 1.53 -53.78
N SER A 7 63.29 1.67 -53.19
CA SER A 7 62.09 2.24 -53.84
C SER A 7 60.98 2.34 -52.77
N SER A 8 60.71 3.50 -52.15
CA SER A 8 59.96 4.63 -52.68
C SER A 8 58.66 4.24 -53.38
N LYS A 9 57.53 4.39 -52.68
CA LYS A 9 56.27 4.87 -53.25
C LYS A 9 55.38 5.36 -52.12
N GLY A 10 55.39 6.67 -51.91
CA GLY A 10 54.31 7.32 -51.20
C GLY A 10 53.02 7.20 -52.00
N VAL A 11 51.91 6.91 -51.33
CA VAL A 11 50.58 7.31 -51.77
C VAL A 11 49.82 7.73 -50.51
N ARG A 12 49.64 9.05 -50.36
CA ARG A 12 48.56 9.61 -49.55
C ARG A 12 47.27 9.45 -50.34
N VAL A 13 46.30 8.70 -49.82
CA VAL A 13 44.88 9.02 -50.04
C VAL A 13 44.02 8.44 -48.91
N LYS A 14 43.35 9.36 -48.21
CA LYS A 14 41.93 9.36 -47.79
C LYS A 14 41.44 8.15 -46.98
N LEU A 15 41.18 8.37 -45.68
CA LEU A 15 39.88 8.78 -45.11
C LEU A 15 38.95 7.57 -44.94
N LEU A 16 38.53 7.35 -43.68
CA LEU A 16 37.31 6.62 -43.29
C LEU A 16 37.42 5.11 -43.61
N GLU A 17 37.30 4.15 -42.72
CA GLU A 17 36.65 4.03 -41.43
C GLU A 17 37.31 2.80 -40.80
N ASP A 18 37.77 2.90 -39.56
CA ASP A 18 37.74 1.72 -38.70
C ASP A 18 37.64 2.25 -37.28
N VAL A 19 36.42 2.67 -36.96
CA VAL A 19 35.95 2.84 -35.59
C VAL A 19 35.98 1.43 -35.00
N PRO A 20 36.84 1.10 -34.02
CA PRO A 20 36.57 -0.06 -33.21
C PRO A 20 35.31 0.26 -32.43
N SER A 21 34.18 -0.24 -32.94
CA SER A 21 32.90 -0.33 -32.26
C SER A 21 33.06 -1.31 -31.10
N ALA A 22 33.83 -0.90 -30.10
CA ALA A 22 33.73 -1.45 -28.76
C ALA A 22 32.55 -0.71 -28.11
N VAL A 23 31.35 -1.14 -28.50
CA VAL A 23 30.17 -1.00 -27.67
C VAL A 23 30.53 -1.66 -26.35
N ALA A 24 31.00 -0.85 -25.40
CA ALA A 24 30.93 -1.20 -24.01
C ALA A 24 29.44 -1.46 -23.75
N HIS A 25 29.07 -2.75 -23.71
CA HIS A 25 27.82 -3.18 -23.17
C HIS A 25 27.83 -2.74 -21.71
N ARG A 26 27.32 -1.53 -21.47
CA ARG A 26 26.96 -1.07 -20.14
C ARG A 26 25.99 -2.14 -19.62
N PRO A 27 26.28 -2.84 -18.52
CA PRO A 27 25.27 -3.69 -17.92
C PRO A 27 24.05 -2.81 -17.66
N PRO A 28 22.83 -3.23 -18.06
CA PRO A 28 21.65 -2.40 -17.90
C PRO A 28 21.51 -2.06 -16.41
N PRO A 29 21.17 -0.81 -16.06
CA PRO A 29 20.89 -0.48 -14.68
C PRO A 29 19.80 -1.41 -14.19
N ARG A 30 20.06 -2.16 -13.11
CA ARG A 30 19.09 -3.01 -12.40
C ARG A 30 17.95 -2.19 -11.74
N ARG A 31 17.57 -1.06 -12.33
CA ARG A 31 16.50 -0.15 -11.86
C ARG A 31 15.23 -0.24 -12.71
N THR A 32 15.16 -1.12 -13.70
CA THR A 32 13.97 -1.27 -14.57
C THR A 32 12.87 -2.15 -13.97
N LYS A 33 13.13 -2.87 -12.88
CA LYS A 33 12.10 -3.69 -12.22
C LYS A 33 11.20 -2.90 -11.27
N LEU A 34 11.68 -1.75 -10.77
CA LEU A 34 10.97 -0.96 -9.78
C LEU A 34 9.94 -0.02 -10.42
N THR A 35 10.22 0.50 -11.62
CA THR A 35 9.28 1.35 -12.37
C THR A 35 8.12 0.57 -13.00
N LEU A 36 8.34 -0.70 -13.36
CA LEU A 36 7.30 -1.53 -13.98
C LEU A 36 6.26 -2.02 -12.95
N ALA A 37 6.69 -2.27 -11.70
CA ALA A 37 5.79 -2.61 -10.60
C ALA A 37 4.87 -1.43 -10.21
N VAL A 38 5.39 -0.20 -10.20
CA VAL A 38 4.62 1.01 -9.89
C VAL A 38 3.60 1.33 -10.98
N ALA A 39 3.96 1.16 -12.26
CA ALA A 39 3.03 1.34 -13.37
C ALA A 39 1.90 0.30 -13.36
N ALA A 40 2.20 -0.96 -13.00
CA ALA A 40 1.19 -2.02 -12.86
C ALA A 40 0.22 -1.74 -11.70
N ALA A 41 0.72 -1.24 -10.56
CA ALA A 41 -0.10 -0.84 -9.43
C ALA A 41 -1.03 0.35 -9.77
N PHE A 42 -0.52 1.37 -10.47
CA PHE A 42 -1.34 2.50 -10.92
C PHE A 42 -2.45 2.10 -11.89
N LEU A 43 -2.17 1.17 -12.82
CA LEU A 43 -3.18 0.68 -13.76
C LEU A 43 -4.25 -0.18 -13.06
N LEU A 44 -3.89 -0.92 -12.01
CA LEU A 44 -4.85 -1.65 -11.17
C LEU A 44 -5.78 -0.70 -10.41
N VAL A 45 -5.26 0.36 -9.80
CA VAL A 45 -6.06 1.38 -9.09
C VAL A 45 -7.01 2.10 -10.05
N ALA A 46 -6.56 2.45 -11.26
CA ALA A 46 -7.39 3.10 -12.26
C ALA A 46 -8.53 2.19 -12.79
N ALA A 47 -8.29 0.88 -12.91
CA ALA A 47 -9.31 -0.07 -13.34
C ALA A 47 -10.41 -0.27 -12.26
N VAL A 48 -10.03 -0.30 -10.98
CA VAL A 48 -10.97 -0.39 -9.85
C VAL A 48 -11.81 0.88 -9.73
N ALA A 49 -11.18 2.06 -9.87
CA ALA A 49 -11.90 3.35 -9.87
C ALA A 49 -12.84 3.50 -11.09
N GLY A 50 -12.44 2.99 -12.27
CA GLY A 50 -13.26 3.00 -13.47
C GLY A 50 -14.49 2.09 -13.39
N ALA A 51 -14.38 0.93 -12.74
CA ALA A 51 -15.50 0.01 -12.54
C ALA A 51 -16.58 0.57 -11.59
N MET A 52 -16.17 1.29 -10.54
CA MET A 52 -17.06 1.97 -9.60
C MET A 52 -17.92 3.06 -10.27
N LEU A 53 -17.39 3.77 -11.26
CA LEU A 53 -18.11 4.82 -12.00
C LEU A 53 -19.17 4.27 -12.96
N VAL A 54 -18.98 3.06 -13.51
CA VAL A 54 -19.95 2.42 -14.42
C VAL A 54 -21.09 1.75 -13.66
N ALA A 55 -20.83 1.17 -12.48
CA ALA A 55 -21.85 0.54 -11.65
C ALA A 55 -22.80 1.55 -10.98
N SER A 56 -22.34 2.78 -10.73
CA SER A 56 -23.13 3.82 -10.05
C SER A 56 -24.16 4.53 -10.94
N SER A 57 -24.27 4.16 -12.23
CA SER A 57 -25.10 4.87 -13.21
C SER A 57 -26.44 4.18 -13.54
N SER A 58 -26.77 3.05 -12.93
CA SER A 58 -28.00 2.30 -13.23
C SER A 58 -29.01 2.29 -12.08
N GLY A 59 -29.98 3.22 -12.18
CA GLY A 59 -31.35 3.04 -11.69
C GLY A 59 -31.55 3.30 -10.19
N GLY A 60 -32.58 3.99 -9.73
CA GLY A 60 -33.77 4.50 -10.38
C GLY A 60 -34.67 5.06 -9.27
N SER A 61 -35.35 6.15 -9.56
CA SER A 61 -36.31 6.78 -8.66
C SER A 61 -37.47 5.83 -8.34
N GLY A 62 -37.85 5.74 -7.06
CA GLY A 62 -39.00 4.95 -6.61
C GLY A 62 -39.27 5.14 -5.12
N ASP A 63 -40.04 6.16 -4.81
CA ASP A 63 -40.58 6.50 -3.49
C ASP A 63 -41.49 5.39 -2.95
N SER A 64 -41.33 4.99 -1.68
CA SER A 64 -42.39 4.44 -0.80
C SER A 64 -41.81 4.05 0.56
N ALA A 65 -42.24 4.75 1.61
CA ALA A 65 -42.15 4.28 2.98
C ALA A 65 -42.88 2.93 3.11
N ALA A 66 -42.13 1.88 3.41
CA ALA A 66 -42.66 0.58 3.82
C ALA A 66 -42.07 0.22 5.19
N ASP A 67 -42.89 -0.48 5.96
CA ASP A 67 -42.62 -1.09 7.26
C ASP A 67 -41.15 -1.41 7.53
N ARG A 68 -40.72 -1.15 8.77
CA ARG A 68 -39.41 -1.56 9.28
C ARG A 68 -39.35 -3.08 9.34
N ASP A 69 -39.10 -3.70 8.20
CA ASP A 69 -38.47 -5.02 8.17
C ASP A 69 -37.18 -4.92 9.02
N PRO A 70 -36.91 -5.92 9.88
CA PRO A 70 -35.66 -5.94 10.61
C PRO A 70 -34.52 -5.83 9.59
N ARG A 71 -33.60 -4.89 9.85
CA ARG A 71 -32.41 -4.71 9.02
C ARG A 71 -31.77 -6.08 8.80
N PRO A 72 -31.49 -6.47 7.54
CA PRO A 72 -30.81 -7.74 7.30
C PRO A 72 -29.48 -7.72 8.06
N SER A 73 -29.28 -8.72 8.92
CA SER A 73 -28.05 -8.88 9.71
C SER A 73 -26.95 -9.46 8.85
N GLY A 74 -25.70 -9.05 9.09
CA GLY A 74 -24.54 -9.54 8.35
C GLY A 74 -24.30 -8.77 7.06
N THR A 75 -24.76 -7.52 7.00
CA THR A 75 -24.44 -6.60 5.89
C THR A 75 -23.12 -5.88 6.15
N LEU A 76 -22.53 -5.30 5.11
CA LEU A 76 -21.40 -4.38 5.24
C LEU A 76 -21.66 -3.23 6.24
N ALA A 77 -22.91 -2.75 6.33
CA ALA A 77 -23.28 -1.70 7.27
C ALA A 77 -23.23 -2.17 8.74
N ASP A 78 -23.58 -3.42 9.02
CA ASP A 78 -23.46 -3.99 10.38
C ASP A 78 -21.98 -4.16 10.75
N TRP A 79 -21.17 -4.66 9.81
CA TRP A 79 -19.73 -4.75 9.99
C TRP A 79 -19.12 -3.37 10.27
N ALA A 80 -19.41 -2.36 9.44
CA ALA A 80 -18.93 -0.99 9.63
C ALA A 80 -19.35 -0.38 10.98
N THR A 81 -20.55 -0.72 11.48
CA THR A 81 -21.00 -0.32 12.81
C THR A 81 -20.16 -0.97 13.90
N GLY A 82 -19.92 -2.29 13.84
CA GLY A 82 -19.05 -2.98 14.79
C GLY A 82 -17.61 -2.46 14.79
N ILE A 83 -17.09 -2.12 13.60
CA ILE A 83 -15.76 -1.53 13.44
C ILE A 83 -15.70 -0.11 14.03
N THR A 84 -16.77 0.68 13.92
CA THR A 84 -16.88 1.99 14.55
C THR A 84 -16.75 1.88 16.07
N ASP A 85 -17.42 0.90 16.67
CA ASP A 85 -17.35 0.63 18.10
C ASP A 85 -15.95 0.17 18.52
N ALA A 86 -15.30 -0.68 17.71
CA ALA A 86 -13.91 -1.09 17.90
C ALA A 86 -12.94 0.10 17.86
N CYS A 87 -13.05 0.96 16.83
CA CYS A 87 -12.24 2.17 16.70
C CYS A 87 -12.43 3.12 17.90
N THR A 88 -13.67 3.29 18.37
CA THR A 88 -13.96 4.15 19.53
C THR A 88 -13.38 3.57 20.82
N THR A 89 -13.53 2.26 21.02
CA THR A 89 -13.03 1.55 22.21
C THR A 89 -11.51 1.59 22.27
N VAL A 90 -10.85 1.26 21.16
CA VAL A 90 -9.38 1.25 21.09
C VAL A 90 -8.81 2.65 21.26
N ALA A 91 -9.44 3.69 20.70
CA ALA A 91 -9.02 5.07 20.95
C ALA A 91 -9.08 5.45 22.44
N ALA A 92 -10.05 4.92 23.18
CA ALA A 92 -10.19 5.16 24.62
C ALA A 92 -9.17 4.36 25.46
N GLU A 93 -8.90 3.12 25.08
CA GLU A 93 -8.01 2.20 25.81
C GLU A 93 -6.53 2.37 25.44
N GLN A 94 -6.24 2.86 24.24
CA GLN A 94 -4.89 3.02 23.68
C GLN A 94 -4.70 4.49 23.26
N PRO A 95 -4.41 5.41 24.21
CA PRO A 95 -4.40 6.85 23.94
C PRO A 95 -3.45 7.29 22.84
N ILE A 96 -2.38 6.53 22.56
CA ILE A 96 -1.45 6.82 21.46
C ILE A 96 -2.14 6.77 20.09
N MET A 97 -3.19 5.95 19.96
CA MET A 97 -3.94 5.82 18.71
C MET A 97 -4.78 7.06 18.42
N ALA A 98 -5.14 7.84 19.45
CA ALA A 98 -5.95 9.06 19.33
C ALA A 98 -5.13 10.36 19.20
N GLN A 99 -3.80 10.28 19.26
CA GLN A 99 -2.91 11.44 19.22
C GLN A 99 -2.55 11.91 17.80
N GLY A 100 -3.16 11.29 16.77
CA GLY A 100 -2.89 11.58 15.37
C GLY A 100 -1.71 10.81 14.78
N ALA A 101 -1.52 10.96 13.47
CA ALA A 101 -0.51 10.20 12.72
C ALA A 101 0.93 10.56 13.12
N GLU A 102 1.16 11.80 13.56
CA GLU A 102 2.49 12.30 13.95
C GLU A 102 3.04 11.57 15.17
N ALA A 103 2.17 11.23 16.14
CA ALA A 103 2.56 10.49 17.34
C ALA A 103 3.06 9.09 17.02
N ARG A 104 2.58 8.49 15.91
CA ARG A 104 2.99 7.17 15.43
C ARG A 104 4.35 7.17 14.74
N LEU A 105 4.83 8.34 14.32
CA LEU A 105 6.13 8.49 13.68
C LEU A 105 7.28 8.65 14.68
N ASP A 106 6.97 8.86 15.96
CA ASP A 106 7.96 9.00 17.00
C ASP A 106 8.44 7.62 17.48
N VAL A 107 9.75 7.38 17.36
CA VAL A 107 10.42 6.13 17.76
C VAL A 107 10.24 5.85 19.25
N VAL A 108 10.06 6.89 20.09
CA VAL A 108 9.84 6.68 21.54
C VAL A 108 8.49 6.03 21.84
N ASN A 109 7.55 6.09 20.89
CA ASN A 109 6.20 5.55 21.03
C ASN A 109 6.04 4.16 20.43
N LEU A 110 7.10 3.53 19.91
CA LEU A 110 7.05 2.26 19.18
C LEU A 110 6.20 1.18 19.88
N ASP A 111 6.50 0.88 21.14
CA ASP A 111 5.79 -0.17 21.88
C ASP A 111 4.31 0.17 22.07
N ALA A 112 4.00 1.44 22.33
CA ALA A 112 2.62 1.90 22.49
C ALA A 112 1.85 1.81 21.18
N VAL A 113 2.45 2.23 20.05
CA VAL A 113 1.83 2.18 18.72
C VAL A 113 1.64 0.75 18.26
N GLN A 114 2.60 -0.13 18.54
CA GLN A 114 2.50 -1.57 18.29
C GLN A 114 1.34 -2.19 19.06
N ALA A 115 1.23 -1.89 20.36
CA ALA A 115 0.14 -2.38 21.21
C ALA A 115 -1.21 -1.86 20.73
N GLY A 116 -1.29 -0.56 20.40
CA GLY A 116 -2.51 0.08 19.89
C GLY A 116 -2.96 -0.48 18.55
N THR A 117 -2.04 -0.69 17.61
CA THR A 117 -2.34 -1.29 16.30
C THR A 117 -2.79 -2.74 16.45
N SER A 118 -2.10 -3.51 17.30
CA SER A 118 -2.47 -4.91 17.57
C SER A 118 -3.85 -5.02 18.21
N ALA A 119 -4.18 -4.14 19.17
CA ALA A 119 -5.49 -4.07 19.80
C ALA A 119 -6.59 -3.72 18.79
N LEU A 120 -6.33 -2.76 17.89
CA LEU A 120 -7.26 -2.40 16.82
C LEU A 120 -7.54 -3.57 15.89
N VAL A 121 -6.49 -4.25 15.44
CA VAL A 121 -6.61 -5.39 14.53
C VAL A 121 -7.35 -6.54 15.19
N ALA A 122 -7.03 -6.86 16.45
CA ALA A 122 -7.75 -7.87 17.22
C ALA A 122 -9.25 -7.54 17.34
N ALA A 123 -9.59 -6.31 17.74
CA ALA A 123 -10.97 -5.88 17.87
C ALA A 123 -11.74 -5.93 16.53
N VAL A 124 -11.06 -5.64 15.42
CA VAL A 124 -11.62 -5.74 14.06
C VAL A 124 -11.87 -7.19 13.65
N HIS A 125 -10.99 -8.12 14.01
CA HIS A 125 -11.18 -9.56 13.77
C HIS A 125 -12.35 -10.15 14.56
N ASP A 126 -12.70 -9.56 15.71
CA ASP A 126 -13.86 -9.97 16.50
C ASP A 126 -15.21 -9.54 15.88
N VAL A 127 -15.20 -8.62 14.90
CA VAL A 127 -16.40 -8.19 14.18
C VAL A 127 -16.75 -9.20 13.08
N PRO A 128 -17.96 -9.80 13.08
CA PRO A 128 -18.36 -10.74 12.04
C PRO A 128 -18.33 -10.10 10.65
N LEU A 129 -17.68 -10.77 9.70
CA LEU A 129 -17.62 -10.33 8.31
C LEU A 129 -19.02 -10.32 7.65
N PRO A 130 -19.23 -9.49 6.62
CA PRO A 130 -20.45 -9.52 5.82
C PRO A 130 -20.68 -10.89 5.19
N ALA A 131 -21.96 -11.25 5.00
CA ALA A 131 -22.36 -12.54 4.44
C ALA A 131 -22.34 -12.58 2.90
N GLU A 132 -22.45 -11.42 2.25
CA GLU A 132 -22.40 -11.31 0.79
C GLU A 132 -20.93 -11.39 0.32
N GLU A 133 -20.66 -12.21 -0.70
CA GLU A 133 -19.28 -12.58 -1.08
C GLU A 133 -18.44 -11.38 -1.52
N ALA A 134 -19.02 -10.42 -2.25
CA ALA A 134 -18.30 -9.24 -2.71
C ALA A 134 -18.02 -8.26 -1.56
N GLU A 135 -18.98 -8.06 -0.65
CA GLU A 135 -18.78 -7.28 0.58
C GLU A 135 -17.76 -7.93 1.51
N GLN A 136 -17.84 -9.24 1.68
CA GLN A 136 -16.91 -10.04 2.47
C GLN A 136 -15.49 -9.91 1.93
N ALA A 137 -15.31 -9.99 0.61
CA ALA A 137 -14.00 -9.85 -0.02
C ALA A 137 -13.38 -8.46 0.23
N GLN A 138 -14.19 -7.39 0.20
CA GLN A 138 -13.74 -6.03 0.50
C GLN A 138 -13.34 -5.88 1.97
N ALA A 139 -14.19 -6.31 2.91
CA ALA A 139 -13.89 -6.26 4.33
C ALA A 139 -12.64 -7.08 4.67
N SER A 140 -12.52 -8.30 4.14
CA SER A 140 -11.36 -9.18 4.35
C SER A 140 -10.06 -8.58 3.81
N ALA A 141 -10.12 -7.87 2.68
CA ALA A 141 -8.95 -7.17 2.14
C ALA A 141 -8.49 -6.05 3.07
N THR A 142 -9.41 -5.31 3.68
CA THR A 142 -9.08 -4.29 4.69
C THR A 142 -8.46 -4.92 5.94
N VAL A 143 -9.03 -6.02 6.45
CA VAL A 143 -8.47 -6.76 7.59
C VAL A 143 -7.03 -7.21 7.32
N ALA A 144 -6.74 -7.71 6.11
CA ALA A 144 -5.40 -8.14 5.74
C ALA A 144 -4.36 -6.98 5.74
N VAL A 145 -4.76 -5.74 5.48
CA VAL A 145 -3.87 -4.57 5.63
C VAL A 145 -3.56 -4.31 7.11
N GLY A 146 -4.56 -4.48 7.98
CA GLY A 146 -4.35 -4.43 9.43
C GLY A 146 -3.35 -5.48 9.92
N ASP A 147 -3.46 -6.71 9.42
CA ASP A 147 -2.50 -7.78 9.74
C ASP A 147 -1.07 -7.41 9.31
N GLN A 148 -0.92 -6.80 8.13
CA GLN A 148 0.38 -6.31 7.64
C GLN A 148 0.91 -5.17 8.52
N ALA A 149 0.06 -4.24 8.95
CA ALA A 149 0.44 -3.17 9.86
C ALA A 149 0.93 -3.72 11.20
N THR A 150 0.21 -4.69 11.76
CA THR A 150 0.61 -5.38 13.01
C THR A 150 1.96 -6.08 12.85
N GLN A 151 2.14 -6.83 11.76
CA GLN A 151 3.40 -7.50 11.48
C GLN A 151 4.57 -6.51 11.32
N ALA A 152 4.35 -5.37 10.67
CA ALA A 152 5.36 -4.33 10.54
C ALA A 152 5.78 -3.78 11.91
N TRP A 153 4.83 -3.42 12.77
CA TRP A 153 5.15 -2.92 14.11
C TRP A 153 5.81 -3.97 15.02
N THR A 154 5.33 -5.21 14.98
CA THR A 154 5.96 -6.32 15.72
C THR A 154 7.39 -6.56 15.25
N ALA A 155 7.65 -6.51 13.94
CA ALA A 155 9.02 -6.65 13.44
C ALA A 155 9.96 -5.54 13.91
N LEU A 156 9.46 -4.32 14.13
CA LEU A 156 10.25 -3.20 14.66
C LEU A 156 10.56 -3.34 16.15
N THR A 157 9.61 -3.87 16.92
CA THR A 157 9.73 -4.03 18.39
C THR A 157 10.49 -5.30 18.78
N ASP A 158 10.36 -6.40 18.02
CA ASP A 158 11.10 -7.65 18.24
C ASP A 158 12.55 -7.58 17.74
N SER A 159 12.89 -6.59 16.92
CA SER A 159 14.24 -6.38 16.40
C SER A 159 15.17 -5.86 17.49
N SER A 160 16.35 -6.47 17.62
CA SER A 160 17.42 -5.93 18.49
C SER A 160 18.15 -4.74 17.87
N ALA A 161 17.92 -4.45 16.58
CA ALA A 161 18.44 -3.28 15.89
C ALA A 161 17.46 -2.12 16.02
N GLU A 162 17.99 -0.90 16.20
CA GLU A 162 17.20 0.32 16.27
C GLU A 162 16.38 0.53 14.99
N ALA A 163 15.09 0.78 15.14
CA ALA A 163 14.18 1.02 14.02
C ALA A 163 14.55 2.32 13.29
N THR A 164 14.68 2.27 11.97
CA THR A 164 14.96 3.47 11.19
C THR A 164 13.68 4.29 10.97
N PRO A 165 13.77 5.62 10.81
CA PRO A 165 12.61 6.47 10.55
C PRO A 165 11.78 6.01 9.34
N GLU A 166 12.41 5.48 8.29
CA GLU A 166 11.71 4.98 7.10
C GLU A 166 10.89 3.73 7.41
N GLN A 167 11.38 2.85 8.29
CA GLN A 167 10.64 1.67 8.70
C GLN A 167 9.43 2.04 9.56
N VAL A 168 9.61 2.98 10.48
CA VAL A 168 8.51 3.54 11.30
C VAL A 168 7.46 4.21 10.41
N ALA A 169 7.88 5.02 9.45
CA ALA A 169 6.99 5.66 8.48
C ALA A 169 6.20 4.62 7.67
N GLN A 170 6.85 3.55 7.21
CA GLN A 170 6.17 2.48 6.47
C GLN A 170 5.12 1.76 7.33
N ALA A 171 5.41 1.45 8.59
CA ALA A 171 4.44 0.83 9.49
C ALA A 171 3.26 1.78 9.82
N ALA A 172 3.54 3.07 10.00
CA ALA A 172 2.53 4.09 10.19
C ALA A 172 1.63 4.27 8.95
N GLU A 173 2.19 4.22 7.74
CA GLU A 173 1.44 4.27 6.48
C GLU A 173 0.50 3.06 6.33
N LEU A 174 0.95 1.85 6.69
CA LEU A 174 0.09 0.66 6.69
C LEU A 174 -1.08 0.82 7.68
N THR A 175 -0.81 1.37 8.86
CA THR A 175 -1.84 1.64 9.87
C THR A 175 -2.86 2.68 9.38
N ALA A 176 -2.38 3.76 8.75
CA ALA A 176 -3.24 4.76 8.15
C ALA A 176 -4.07 4.18 6.99
N GLY A 177 -3.47 3.34 6.15
CA GLY A 177 -4.16 2.63 5.06
C GLY A 177 -5.25 1.70 5.58
N PHE A 178 -5.00 1.00 6.69
CA PHE A 178 -5.98 0.15 7.35
C PHE A 178 -7.18 0.99 7.86
N VAL A 179 -6.93 2.07 8.60
CA VAL A 179 -7.98 2.98 9.11
C VAL A 179 -8.77 3.62 7.97
N ALA A 180 -8.08 4.06 6.91
CA ALA A 180 -8.72 4.61 5.72
C ALA A 180 -9.58 3.57 4.99
N GLY A 181 -9.13 2.31 4.90
CA GLY A 181 -9.90 1.22 4.32
C GLY A 181 -11.21 0.96 5.07
N MET A 182 -11.14 0.90 6.41
CA MET A 182 -12.35 0.77 7.25
C MET A 182 -13.31 1.95 7.05
N THR A 183 -12.76 3.16 6.96
CA THR A 183 -13.55 4.39 6.75
C THR A 183 -14.21 4.42 5.37
N GLN A 184 -13.53 3.95 4.32
CA GLN A 184 -14.09 3.82 2.97
C GLN A 184 -15.26 2.83 2.91
N LEU A 185 -15.23 1.80 3.75
CA LEU A 185 -16.30 0.82 3.89
C LEU A 185 -17.43 1.29 4.82
N GLY A 186 -17.35 2.53 5.34
CA GLY A 186 -18.42 3.18 6.09
C GLY A 186 -18.24 3.20 7.61
N ALA A 187 -17.15 2.66 8.15
CA ALA A 187 -16.87 2.79 9.58
C ALA A 187 -16.45 4.22 9.94
N ASN A 188 -16.79 4.69 11.13
CA ASN A 188 -16.29 5.95 11.65
C ASN A 188 -15.11 5.72 12.59
N CYS A 189 -13.90 5.87 12.06
CA CYS A 189 -12.66 5.76 12.83
C CYS A 189 -11.99 7.11 13.08
N ALA A 190 -12.73 8.22 13.04
CA ALA A 190 -12.22 9.56 13.34
C ALA A 190 -11.42 9.68 14.66
N PRO A 191 -11.74 8.94 15.75
CA PRO A 191 -10.93 8.96 16.96
C PRO A 191 -9.52 8.39 16.80
N ILE A 192 -9.25 7.63 15.73
CA ILE A 192 -7.94 7.04 15.38
C ILE A 192 -7.37 7.71 14.11
N GLY A 193 -8.17 8.46 13.36
CA GLY A 193 -7.81 9.05 12.07
C GLY A 193 -6.67 10.06 12.14
#